data_AF-G7H410-F1
#
_entry.id   AF-G7H410-F1
#
_cell.length_a   1.000
_cell.length_b   1.000
_cell.length_c   1.000
_cell.angle_alpha   90.00
_cell.angle_beta   90.00
_cell.angle_gamma   90.00
#
_symmetry.space_group_name_H-M   'P 1'
#
loop_
_entity.id
_entity.type
_entity.pdbx_description
1 polymer ?
#
loop_
_entity_poly.entity_id
_entity_poly.type
_entity_poly.pdbx_seq_one_letter_code
_entity_poly.pdbx_strand_id
1 'polypeptide(L)'
;MPETPTLLVKYAEAGDGYLTWRWVGDDGPADFDGVAHIGADVLTAVRAALAEAVPDPLPGESIGDGVDRALLRGPLARPESTAAFARELGVALVPIELAETVQRSPTRPLLRVQPSESLTRVPWEMLRVGRSSTSHQDGIELGEIADVVCSAPASVAAQRSIVPTDIVPADREGSVVAVVDPRIPGQSASSALGSVLGRPDEASPLAALLTENPVLVPTVSSYGELARRTDVDRDWLRHTMAVAARLLYVGHVSAASASGESVDAALHLCCADERGAHRPLSVYDLLTGGYRFPPRTALIGCNSGGDLAHPDGMGLSMAALATGARLVTATRWAVPTNRALARAGNLGDRRPLEELVLAVDAAHRGDDPLGALALWQRDRRARWYADGQVADSPLMWAALTSTV
;
A
#
# COMPACT_ATOMS: atom_id res chain seq x y z
N MET A 1 -12.24 24.29 -8.98
CA MET A 1 -11.10 23.73 -9.75
C MET A 1 -11.71 22.83 -10.80
N PRO A 2 -11.23 22.81 -12.06
CA PRO A 2 -11.65 21.76 -12.99
C PRO A 2 -11.38 20.40 -12.32
N GLU A 3 -12.37 19.52 -12.37
CA GLU A 3 -12.29 18.19 -11.77
C GLU A 3 -11.14 17.41 -12.43
N THR A 4 -10.31 16.73 -11.64
CA THR A 4 -9.21 15.91 -12.18
C THR A 4 -9.81 14.78 -13.02
N PRO A 5 -9.51 14.69 -14.34
CA PRO A 5 -10.06 13.64 -15.19
C PRO A 5 -9.72 12.27 -14.63
N THR A 6 -10.71 11.41 -14.45
CA THR A 6 -10.50 10.08 -13.85
C THR A 6 -10.71 8.99 -14.89
N LEU A 7 -9.70 8.14 -15.10
CA LEU A 7 -9.79 6.96 -15.96
C LEU A 7 -9.87 5.71 -15.07
N LEU A 8 -10.95 4.94 -15.20
CA LEU A 8 -11.10 3.65 -14.53
C LEU A 8 -10.63 2.53 -15.46
N VAL A 9 -9.64 1.76 -15.03
CA VAL A 9 -9.16 0.54 -15.69
C VAL A 9 -9.50 -0.65 -14.82
N LYS A 10 -10.24 -1.62 -15.37
CA LYS A 10 -10.64 -2.81 -14.66
C LYS A 10 -10.06 -4.04 -15.33
N TYR A 11 -9.35 -4.86 -14.54
CA TYR A 11 -8.85 -6.17 -14.93
C TYR A 11 -9.78 -7.26 -14.38
N ALA A 12 -9.99 -8.31 -15.17
CA ALA A 12 -10.73 -9.50 -14.80
C ALA A 12 -10.02 -10.74 -15.35
N GLU A 13 -10.05 -11.84 -14.60
CA GLU A 13 -9.46 -13.12 -15.01
C GLU A 13 -10.54 -14.19 -15.16
N ALA A 14 -10.52 -14.90 -16.28
CA ALA A 14 -11.39 -16.03 -16.59
C ALA A 14 -10.60 -17.02 -17.46
N GLY A 15 -9.57 -17.62 -16.87
CA GLY A 15 -8.51 -18.34 -17.59
C GLY A 15 -7.50 -17.38 -18.21
N ASP A 16 -7.97 -16.54 -19.12
CA ASP A 16 -7.24 -15.40 -19.66
C ASP A 16 -7.54 -14.11 -18.88
N GLY A 17 -6.71 -13.08 -19.09
CA GLY A 17 -6.92 -11.73 -18.58
C GLY A 17 -7.70 -10.88 -19.57
N TYR A 18 -8.61 -10.07 -19.05
CA TYR A 18 -9.36 -9.10 -19.82
C TYR A 18 -9.28 -7.77 -19.09
N LEU A 19 -9.07 -6.69 -19.83
CA LEU A 19 -9.12 -5.35 -19.27
C LEU A 19 -10.02 -4.44 -20.08
N THR A 20 -10.67 -3.52 -19.38
CA THR A 20 -11.50 -2.45 -19.96
C THR A 20 -11.10 -1.13 -19.36
N TRP A 21 -11.23 -0.04 -20.12
CA TRP A 21 -11.03 1.30 -19.59
C TRP A 21 -12.09 2.27 -20.07
N ARG A 22 -12.45 3.21 -19.20
CA ARG A 22 -13.45 4.26 -19.45
C ARG A 22 -13.22 5.47 -18.56
N TRP A 23 -13.55 6.65 -19.08
CA TRP A 23 -13.54 7.88 -18.32
C TRP A 23 -14.70 7.90 -17.32
N VAL A 24 -14.47 8.55 -16.18
CA VAL A 24 -15.47 8.79 -15.13
C VAL A 24 -15.61 10.31 -14.99
N GLY A 25 -16.83 10.81 -15.19
CA GLY A 25 -17.19 12.21 -14.97
C GLY A 25 -18.28 12.35 -13.91
N ASP A 26 -18.80 13.58 -13.77
CA ASP A 26 -19.84 13.95 -12.79
C ASP A 26 -21.08 13.04 -12.86
N ASP A 27 -21.53 12.68 -14.06
CA ASP A 27 -22.71 11.83 -14.30
C ASP A 27 -22.41 10.33 -14.17
N GLY A 28 -21.19 9.97 -13.74
CA GLY A 28 -20.72 8.59 -13.59
C GLY A 28 -19.82 8.12 -14.73
N PRO A 29 -19.64 6.79 -14.87
CA PRO A 29 -18.76 6.23 -15.90
C PRO A 29 -19.37 6.39 -17.30
N ALA A 30 -18.55 6.89 -18.24
CA ALA A 30 -18.89 6.95 -19.65
C ALA A 30 -18.87 5.56 -20.31
N ASP A 31 -19.16 5.54 -21.62
CA ASP A 31 -18.94 4.37 -22.47
C ASP A 31 -17.47 3.92 -22.44
N PHE A 32 -17.24 2.65 -22.77
CA PHE A 32 -15.89 2.09 -22.83
C PHE A 32 -15.06 2.77 -23.91
N ASP A 33 -13.90 3.32 -23.52
CA ASP A 33 -12.93 3.89 -24.45
C ASP A 33 -12.08 2.76 -25.07
N GLY A 34 -11.97 1.61 -24.39
CA GLY A 34 -11.44 0.40 -25.00
C GLY A 34 -11.47 -0.85 -24.12
N VAL A 35 -11.06 -1.95 -24.76
CA VAL A 35 -10.96 -3.30 -24.20
C VAL A 35 -9.72 -3.98 -24.77
N ALA A 36 -9.09 -4.83 -23.98
CA ALA A 36 -7.98 -5.65 -24.43
C ALA A 36 -7.98 -7.03 -23.73
N HIS A 37 -7.15 -7.92 -24.25
CA HIS A 37 -6.99 -9.29 -23.80
C HIS A 37 -5.52 -9.55 -23.46
N ILE A 38 -5.28 -10.37 -22.45
CA ILE A 38 -3.98 -10.81 -21.98
C ILE A 38 -4.03 -12.34 -21.92
N GLY A 39 -3.14 -13.02 -22.64
CA GLY A 39 -3.07 -14.49 -22.62
C GLY A 39 -2.76 -15.05 -21.23
N ALA A 40 -3.32 -16.22 -20.91
CA ALA A 40 -3.06 -16.92 -19.65
C ALA A 40 -1.57 -17.22 -19.39
N ASP A 41 -0.80 -17.46 -20.45
CA ASP A 41 0.65 -17.66 -20.41
C ASP A 41 1.38 -16.38 -19.96
N VAL A 42 0.97 -15.22 -20.49
CA VAL A 42 1.46 -13.90 -20.09
C VAL A 42 1.12 -13.62 -18.63
N LEU A 43 -0.12 -13.86 -18.20
CA LEU A 43 -0.51 -13.70 -16.79
C LEU A 43 0.30 -14.60 -15.86
N THR A 44 0.59 -15.83 -16.28
CA THR A 44 1.40 -16.77 -15.52
C THR A 44 2.85 -16.29 -15.39
N ALA A 45 3.43 -15.79 -16.47
CA ALA A 45 4.76 -15.20 -16.47
C ALA A 45 4.82 -13.95 -15.57
N VAL A 46 3.82 -13.06 -15.65
CA VAL A 46 3.72 -11.87 -14.80
C VAL A 46 3.65 -12.25 -13.32
N ARG A 47 2.80 -13.21 -12.96
CA ARG A 47 2.67 -13.68 -11.57
C ARG A 47 3.98 -14.26 -11.04
N ALA A 48 4.67 -15.07 -11.84
CA ALA A 48 5.97 -15.63 -11.46
C ALA A 48 7.02 -14.52 -11.27
N ALA A 49 7.09 -13.56 -12.19
CA ALA A 49 8.03 -12.46 -12.12
C ALA A 49 7.76 -11.52 -10.93
N LEU A 50 6.48 -11.25 -10.61
CA LEU A 50 6.10 -10.51 -9.41
C LEU A 50 6.49 -11.26 -8.12
N ALA A 51 6.28 -12.57 -8.06
CA ALA A 51 6.66 -13.38 -6.91
C ALA A 51 8.19 -13.38 -6.71
N GLU A 52 8.96 -13.43 -7.80
CA GLU A 52 10.44 -13.36 -7.76
C GLU A 52 10.98 -11.96 -7.38
N ALA A 53 10.21 -10.90 -7.65
CA ALA A 53 10.61 -9.51 -7.41
C ALA A 53 10.58 -9.09 -5.93
N VAL A 54 9.71 -9.68 -5.11
CA VAL A 54 9.36 -9.17 -3.77
C VAL A 54 9.91 -10.03 -2.63
N PRO A 55 10.01 -9.50 -1.39
CA PRO A 55 10.67 -10.19 -0.27
C PRO A 55 9.89 -11.38 0.30
N ASP A 56 8.62 -11.51 -0.05
CA ASP A 56 7.78 -12.65 0.30
C ASP A 56 8.46 -13.97 -0.12
N PRO A 57 8.55 -14.97 0.78
CA PRO A 57 9.25 -16.22 0.48
C PRO A 57 8.48 -17.04 -0.57
N LEU A 58 9.22 -17.61 -1.52
CA LEU A 58 8.70 -18.62 -2.44
C LEU A 58 8.56 -19.98 -1.74
N PRO A 59 7.83 -20.95 -2.31
CA PRO A 59 7.77 -22.30 -1.79
C PRO A 59 9.17 -22.91 -1.57
N GLY A 60 9.48 -23.26 -0.32
CA GLY A 60 10.78 -23.81 0.07
C GLY A 60 11.82 -22.78 0.51
N GLU A 61 11.55 -21.47 0.38
CA GLU A 61 12.40 -20.41 0.92
C GLU A 61 12.09 -20.13 2.39
N SER A 62 13.12 -19.84 3.19
CA SER A 62 12.93 -19.15 4.47
C SER A 62 12.59 -17.68 4.23
N ILE A 63 12.08 -16.98 5.25
CA ILE A 63 11.89 -15.52 5.20
C ILE A 63 13.20 -14.80 4.85
N GLY A 64 14.33 -15.30 5.36
CA GLY A 64 15.65 -14.74 5.06
C GLY A 64 16.04 -14.89 3.59
N ASP A 65 15.73 -16.04 2.99
CA ASP A 65 16.03 -16.33 1.58
C ASP A 65 15.19 -15.45 0.63
N GLY A 66 13.92 -15.24 0.95
CA GLY A 66 13.04 -14.34 0.17
C GLY A 66 13.53 -12.89 0.20
N VAL A 67 13.93 -12.42 1.39
CA VAL A 67 14.55 -11.10 1.58
C VAL A 67 15.85 -10.98 0.78
N ASP A 68 16.74 -11.97 0.86
CA ASP A 68 18.00 -11.97 0.10
C ASP A 68 17.78 -12.03 -1.40
N ARG A 69 16.80 -12.82 -1.85
CA ARG A 69 16.41 -12.87 -3.26
C ARG A 69 16.00 -11.49 -3.73
N ALA A 70 15.01 -10.88 -3.10
CA ALA A 70 14.49 -9.58 -3.52
C ALA A 70 15.56 -8.48 -3.51
N LEU A 71 16.40 -8.46 -2.47
CA LEU A 71 17.39 -7.40 -2.28
C LEU A 71 18.66 -7.55 -3.11
N LEU A 72 19.14 -8.78 -3.32
CA LEU A 72 20.50 -9.00 -3.85
C LEU A 72 20.52 -9.44 -5.32
N ARG A 73 19.45 -10.08 -5.80
CA ARG A 73 19.44 -10.77 -7.10
C ARG A 73 18.15 -10.65 -7.91
N GLY A 74 17.03 -10.29 -7.27
CA GLY A 74 15.73 -10.23 -7.90
C GLY A 74 15.57 -9.03 -8.85
N PRO A 75 14.44 -8.98 -9.59
CA PRO A 75 14.12 -7.89 -10.51
C PRO A 75 14.31 -6.47 -9.95
N LEU A 76 14.03 -6.25 -8.66
CA LEU A 76 14.12 -4.95 -8.00
C LEU A 76 15.46 -4.67 -7.30
N ALA A 77 16.45 -5.55 -7.46
CA ALA A 77 17.74 -5.46 -6.75
C ALA A 77 18.69 -4.40 -7.34
N ARG A 78 18.58 -4.10 -8.65
CA ARG A 78 19.44 -3.12 -9.33
C ARG A 78 18.65 -2.21 -10.27
N PRO A 79 19.12 -0.98 -10.55
CA PRO A 79 18.44 -0.06 -11.47
C PRO A 79 18.17 -0.67 -12.85
N GLU A 80 19.14 -1.38 -13.42
CA GLU A 80 19.02 -1.95 -14.77
C GLU A 80 17.98 -3.07 -14.82
N SER A 81 17.99 -3.98 -13.84
CA SER A 81 16.99 -5.04 -13.72
C SER A 81 15.61 -4.47 -13.42
N THR A 82 15.54 -3.40 -12.61
CA THR A 82 14.29 -2.72 -12.28
C THR A 82 13.67 -2.10 -13.54
N ALA A 83 14.48 -1.43 -14.36
CA ALA A 83 14.03 -0.84 -15.63
C ALA A 83 13.55 -1.91 -16.63
N ALA A 84 14.27 -3.04 -16.73
CA ALA A 84 13.86 -4.16 -17.56
C ALA A 84 12.51 -4.73 -17.10
N PHE A 85 12.36 -4.98 -15.80
CA PHE A 85 11.14 -5.49 -15.20
C PHE A 85 9.95 -4.54 -15.38
N ALA A 86 10.14 -3.24 -15.12
CA ALA A 86 9.12 -2.22 -15.32
C ALA A 86 8.62 -2.13 -16.77
N ARG A 87 9.53 -2.28 -17.74
CA ARG A 87 9.22 -2.33 -19.17
C ARG A 87 8.45 -3.60 -19.53
N GLU A 88 8.89 -4.76 -19.05
CA GLU A 88 8.24 -6.04 -19.32
C GLU A 88 6.81 -6.09 -18.76
N LEU A 89 6.61 -5.63 -17.53
CA LEU A 89 5.27 -5.47 -16.96
C LEU A 89 4.42 -4.45 -17.73
N GLY A 90 5.01 -3.32 -18.13
CA GLY A 90 4.31 -2.31 -18.92
C GLY A 90 3.80 -2.86 -20.26
N VAL A 91 4.64 -3.58 -21.00
CA VAL A 91 4.26 -4.24 -22.26
C VAL A 91 3.18 -5.31 -22.04
N ALA A 92 3.28 -6.08 -20.96
CA ALA A 92 2.36 -7.18 -20.68
C ALA A 92 0.97 -6.70 -20.20
N LEU A 93 0.92 -5.60 -19.44
CA LEU A 93 -0.27 -5.22 -18.67
C LEU A 93 -0.94 -3.93 -19.17
N VAL A 94 -0.23 -3.09 -19.92
CA VAL A 94 -0.75 -1.80 -20.41
C VAL A 94 -0.66 -1.76 -21.94
N PRO A 95 -1.75 -2.12 -22.65
CA PRO A 95 -1.83 -1.99 -24.10
C PRO A 95 -1.52 -0.57 -24.57
N ILE A 96 -1.02 -0.44 -25.80
CA ILE A 96 -0.62 0.86 -26.33
C ILE A 96 -1.80 1.83 -26.41
N GLU A 97 -3.01 1.32 -26.69
CA GLU A 97 -4.24 2.10 -26.77
C GLU A 97 -4.64 2.69 -25.41
N LEU A 98 -4.42 1.94 -24.33
CA LEU A 98 -4.62 2.43 -22.97
C LEU A 98 -3.58 3.51 -22.64
N ALA A 99 -2.31 3.27 -22.96
CA ALA A 99 -1.24 4.25 -22.76
C ALA A 99 -1.50 5.56 -23.52
N GLU A 100 -1.94 5.47 -24.78
CA GLU A 100 -2.32 6.63 -25.60
C GLU A 100 -3.54 7.35 -25.03
N THR A 101 -4.51 6.61 -24.49
CA THR A 101 -5.70 7.20 -23.83
C THR A 101 -5.31 8.04 -22.62
N VAL A 102 -4.41 7.55 -21.76
CA VAL A 102 -3.88 8.33 -20.63
C VAL A 102 -3.13 9.57 -21.13
N GLN A 103 -2.27 9.43 -22.15
CA GLN A 103 -1.46 10.52 -22.71
C GLN A 103 -2.28 11.59 -23.44
N ARG A 104 -3.45 11.26 -23.97
CA ARG A 104 -4.38 12.22 -24.61
C ARG A 104 -5.06 13.16 -23.62
N SER A 105 -5.00 12.87 -22.32
CA SER A 105 -5.63 13.73 -21.31
C SER A 105 -4.97 15.11 -21.27
N PRO A 106 -5.74 16.21 -21.28
CA PRO A 106 -5.18 17.57 -21.32
C PRO A 106 -4.46 17.97 -20.01
N THR A 107 -4.78 17.27 -18.93
CA THR A 107 -4.17 17.42 -17.60
C THR A 107 -3.83 16.04 -17.07
N ARG A 108 -2.91 15.96 -16.11
CA ARG A 108 -2.60 14.70 -15.41
C ARG A 108 -3.91 14.06 -14.88
N PRO A 109 -4.33 12.89 -15.39
CA PRO A 109 -5.52 12.23 -14.90
C PRO A 109 -5.22 11.39 -13.65
N LEU A 110 -6.27 11.08 -12.89
CA LEU A 110 -6.27 10.03 -11.90
C LEU A 110 -6.58 8.69 -12.57
N LEU A 111 -5.64 7.76 -12.54
CA LEU A 111 -5.80 6.41 -13.04
C LEU A 111 -6.23 5.48 -11.89
N ARG A 112 -7.50 5.08 -11.89
CA ARG A 112 -8.07 4.11 -10.94
C ARG A 112 -7.95 2.72 -11.52
N VAL A 113 -7.09 1.89 -10.95
CA VAL A 113 -6.88 0.51 -11.39
C VAL A 113 -7.61 -0.45 -10.44
N GLN A 114 -8.56 -1.22 -10.97
CA GLN A 114 -9.13 -2.36 -10.26
C GLN A 114 -8.42 -3.63 -10.75
N PRO A 115 -7.40 -4.14 -10.04
CA PRO A 115 -6.67 -5.32 -10.46
C PRO A 115 -7.52 -6.59 -10.29
N SER A 116 -7.17 -7.62 -11.04
CA SER A 116 -7.57 -9.00 -10.77
C SER A 116 -6.65 -9.62 -9.71
N GLU A 117 -6.99 -10.83 -9.27
CA GLU A 117 -6.28 -11.57 -8.20
C GLU A 117 -4.77 -11.62 -8.40
N SER A 118 -4.33 -11.94 -9.62
CA SER A 118 -2.92 -12.13 -9.94
C SER A 118 -2.14 -10.82 -10.06
N LEU A 119 -2.84 -9.68 -10.11
CA LEU A 119 -2.26 -8.38 -10.43
C LEU A 119 -2.24 -7.40 -9.24
N THR A 120 -2.60 -7.87 -8.04
CA THR A 120 -2.64 -7.04 -6.82
C THR A 120 -1.28 -6.49 -6.41
N ARG A 121 -0.21 -7.21 -6.73
CA ARG A 121 1.17 -6.82 -6.42
C ARG A 121 1.81 -5.93 -7.47
N VAL A 122 1.11 -5.59 -8.56
CA VAL A 122 1.70 -4.78 -9.63
C VAL A 122 1.93 -3.34 -9.12
N PRO A 123 3.17 -2.82 -9.18
CA PRO A 123 3.46 -1.43 -8.85
C PRO A 123 3.16 -0.54 -10.05
N TRP A 124 1.87 -0.34 -10.35
CA TRP A 124 1.37 0.32 -11.56
C TRP A 124 2.08 1.63 -11.89
N GLU A 125 2.38 2.46 -10.89
CA GLU A 125 3.07 3.74 -11.02
C GLU A 125 4.50 3.64 -11.61
N MET A 126 5.13 2.46 -11.51
CA MET A 126 6.49 2.17 -11.99
C MET A 126 6.49 1.63 -13.43
N LEU A 127 5.37 1.09 -13.93
CA LEU A 127 5.31 0.44 -15.24
C LEU A 127 5.71 1.43 -16.34
N ARG A 128 6.58 0.99 -17.24
CA ARG A 128 7.05 1.80 -18.36
C ARG A 128 6.22 1.48 -19.60
N VAL A 129 5.44 2.45 -20.05
CA VAL A 129 4.45 2.31 -21.13
C VAL A 129 4.94 2.99 -22.40
N GLY A 130 4.52 2.48 -23.57
CA GLY A 130 4.92 3.05 -24.86
C GLY A 130 4.36 4.46 -25.08
N ARG A 131 5.16 5.36 -25.67
CA ARG A 131 4.72 6.71 -26.05
C ARG A 131 3.96 6.77 -27.37
N SER A 132 4.18 5.78 -28.23
CA SER A 132 3.56 5.64 -29.55
C SER A 132 3.72 4.20 -30.02
N SER A 133 2.80 3.73 -30.86
CA SER A 133 2.94 2.47 -31.61
C SER A 133 4.20 2.39 -32.48
N THR A 134 4.87 3.52 -32.74
CA THR A 134 6.03 3.61 -33.64
C THR A 134 7.41 3.60 -32.96
N SER A 135 7.51 3.77 -31.63
CA SER A 135 8.80 3.67 -30.91
C SER A 135 8.68 2.89 -29.61
N HIS A 136 8.96 1.58 -29.67
CA HIS A 136 8.95 0.69 -28.50
C HIS A 136 10.13 0.92 -27.53
N GLN A 137 11.14 1.72 -27.91
CA GLN A 137 12.31 2.01 -27.07
C GLN A 137 12.12 3.26 -26.18
N ASP A 138 11.26 4.20 -26.59
CA ASP A 138 10.99 5.43 -25.85
C ASP A 138 9.73 5.27 -24.99
N GLY A 139 9.82 4.47 -23.92
CA GLY A 139 8.76 4.37 -22.93
C GLY A 139 8.79 5.51 -21.89
N ILE A 140 7.66 5.77 -21.24
CA ILE A 140 7.53 6.67 -20.09
C ILE A 140 6.88 5.92 -18.93
N GLU A 141 7.29 6.19 -17.69
CA GLU A 141 6.67 5.57 -16.52
C GLU A 141 5.24 6.09 -16.35
N LEU A 142 4.30 5.20 -16.03
CA LEU A 142 2.88 5.53 -15.90
C LEU A 142 2.65 6.63 -14.83
N GLY A 143 3.41 6.60 -13.74
CA GLY A 143 3.38 7.63 -12.70
C GLY A 143 3.90 9.01 -13.17
N GLU A 144 4.59 9.13 -14.30
CA GLU A 144 4.95 10.43 -14.88
C GLU A 144 3.80 11.07 -15.64
N ILE A 145 2.81 10.30 -16.07
CA ILE A 145 1.69 10.81 -16.89
C ILE A 145 0.35 10.78 -16.18
N ALA A 146 0.20 10.01 -15.09
CA ALA A 146 -1.01 9.92 -14.28
C ALA A 146 -0.68 9.77 -12.78
N ASP A 147 -1.62 10.14 -11.92
CA ASP A 147 -1.62 9.70 -10.52
C ASP A 147 -2.33 8.34 -10.45
N VAL A 148 -1.67 7.31 -9.92
CA VAL A 148 -2.17 5.93 -10.02
C VAL A 148 -2.62 5.43 -8.66
N VAL A 149 -3.84 4.91 -8.58
CA VAL A 149 -4.44 4.34 -7.36
C VAL A 149 -5.14 3.03 -7.66
N CYS A 150 -5.26 2.18 -6.65
CA CYS A 150 -6.18 1.06 -6.69
C CYS A 150 -7.62 1.54 -6.50
N SER A 151 -8.57 0.88 -7.18
CA SER A 151 -10.00 1.13 -7.00
C SER A 151 -10.62 -0.01 -6.21
N ALA A 152 -11.40 0.34 -5.19
CA ALA A 152 -12.24 -0.63 -4.52
C ALA A 152 -13.34 -1.16 -5.45
N PRO A 153 -13.78 -2.42 -5.29
CA PRO A 153 -14.97 -2.94 -5.96
C PRO A 153 -16.22 -2.13 -5.60
N ALA A 154 -17.17 -2.04 -6.53
CA ALA A 154 -18.41 -1.28 -6.32
C ALA A 154 -19.24 -1.76 -5.11
N SER A 155 -19.12 -3.04 -4.72
CA SER A 155 -19.76 -3.61 -3.53
C SER A 155 -19.29 -2.94 -2.23
N VAL A 156 -17.99 -2.62 -2.12
CA VAL A 156 -17.40 -1.93 -0.97
C VAL A 156 -17.91 -0.49 -0.91
N ALA A 157 -17.97 0.20 -2.06
CA ALA A 157 -18.52 1.54 -2.13
C ALA A 157 -20.01 1.60 -1.75
N ALA A 158 -20.79 0.58 -2.13
CA ALA A 158 -22.19 0.46 -1.72
C ALA A 158 -22.34 0.23 -0.21
N GLN A 159 -21.51 -0.63 0.39
CA GLN A 159 -21.50 -0.83 1.85
C GLN A 159 -21.13 0.45 2.61
N ARG A 160 -20.11 1.19 2.14
CA ARG A 160 -19.74 2.48 2.74
C ARG A 160 -20.90 3.48 2.76
N SER A 161 -21.76 3.46 1.74
CA SER A 161 -22.92 4.38 1.65
C SER A 161 -23.99 4.11 2.71
N ILE A 162 -23.94 2.97 3.40
CA ILE A 162 -24.81 2.64 4.54
C ILE A 162 -24.33 3.33 5.81
N VAL A 163 -23.04 3.68 5.90
CA VAL A 163 -22.47 4.39 7.06
C VAL A 163 -22.90 5.87 6.98
N PRO A 164 -23.65 6.39 7.97
CA PRO A 164 -24.11 7.79 7.94
C PRO A 164 -22.93 8.77 7.83
N THR A 165 -22.98 9.63 6.81
CA THR A 165 -21.94 10.63 6.51
C THR A 165 -21.82 11.73 7.56
N ASP A 166 -22.88 11.94 8.33
CA ASP A 166 -23.07 13.07 9.24
C ASP A 166 -22.28 12.90 10.56
N ILE A 167 -21.63 11.74 10.72
CA ILE A 167 -20.87 11.33 11.90
C ILE A 167 -19.38 11.13 11.56
N VAL A 168 -19.00 11.20 10.28
CA VAL A 168 -17.59 11.16 9.88
C VAL A 168 -17.00 12.55 10.14
N PRO A 169 -15.95 12.69 10.97
CA PRO A 169 -15.31 13.98 11.17
C PRO A 169 -14.90 14.53 9.80
N ALA A 170 -15.56 15.61 9.38
CA ALA A 170 -15.24 16.31 8.14
C ALA A 170 -13.87 17.02 8.25
N ASP A 171 -13.38 17.18 9.48
CA ASP A 171 -12.27 18.03 9.81
C ASP A 171 -10.93 17.31 9.65
N ARG A 172 -10.11 17.81 8.73
CA ARG A 172 -8.72 17.38 8.53
C ARG A 172 -7.84 17.68 9.76
N GLU A 173 -8.26 18.62 10.60
CA GLU A 173 -7.56 19.05 11.81
C GLU A 173 -7.90 18.19 13.05
N GLY A 174 -8.77 17.18 12.89
CA GLY A 174 -9.10 16.23 13.95
C GLY A 174 -7.92 15.34 14.38
N SER A 175 -8.14 14.57 15.44
CA SER A 175 -7.09 13.74 16.05
C SER A 175 -6.48 12.73 15.09
N VAL A 176 -5.19 12.44 15.29
CA VAL A 176 -4.43 11.44 14.54
C VAL A 176 -4.18 10.26 15.45
N VAL A 177 -4.85 9.14 15.19
CA VAL A 177 -4.60 7.91 15.94
C VAL A 177 -3.35 7.26 15.38
N ALA A 178 -2.36 7.04 16.22
CA ALA A 178 -1.11 6.38 15.85
C ALA A 178 -0.90 5.11 16.66
N VAL A 179 -0.70 4.00 15.94
CA VAL A 179 -0.28 2.71 16.50
C VAL A 179 1.08 2.40 15.89
N VAL A 180 2.14 2.53 16.67
CA VAL A 180 3.52 2.42 16.18
C VAL A 180 4.25 1.29 16.88
N ASP A 181 4.53 0.22 16.13
CA ASP A 181 5.23 -1.00 16.56
C ASP A 181 4.73 -1.50 17.93
N PRO A 182 3.42 -1.81 18.11
CA PRO A 182 2.88 -2.20 19.41
C PRO A 182 3.55 -3.48 19.93
N ARG A 183 3.69 -3.62 21.25
CA ARG A 183 4.18 -4.88 21.83
C ARG A 183 3.10 -5.94 21.75
N ILE A 184 3.41 -7.00 21.01
CA ILE A 184 2.54 -8.17 20.87
C ILE A 184 2.70 -9.06 22.12
N PRO A 185 1.62 -9.42 22.82
CA PRO A 185 1.69 -10.26 24.01
C PRO A 185 2.41 -11.59 23.77
N GLY A 186 3.28 -11.99 24.71
CA GLY A 186 4.08 -13.21 24.61
C GLY A 186 5.23 -13.15 23.61
N GLN A 187 5.47 -12.03 22.94
CA GLN A 187 6.52 -11.87 21.92
C GLN A 187 7.67 -11.01 22.44
N SER A 188 8.90 -11.50 22.29
CA SER A 188 10.09 -10.72 22.60
C SER A 188 10.40 -9.75 21.46
N ALA A 189 11.24 -8.73 21.71
CA ALA A 189 11.61 -7.78 20.65
C ALA A 189 12.38 -8.43 19.47
N SER A 190 12.90 -9.65 19.64
CA SER A 190 13.66 -10.39 18.64
C SER A 190 12.92 -11.61 18.08
N SER A 191 11.66 -11.84 18.46
CA SER A 191 10.85 -12.93 17.90
C SER A 191 10.32 -12.56 16.50
N ALA A 192 9.63 -13.51 15.85
CA ALA A 192 9.02 -13.29 14.53
C ALA A 192 8.02 -12.12 14.52
N LEU A 193 7.29 -11.95 15.63
CA LEU A 193 6.38 -10.83 15.89
C LEU A 193 7.03 -9.80 16.84
N GLY A 194 8.35 -9.66 16.76
CA GLY A 194 9.13 -8.70 17.53
C GLY A 194 9.08 -7.28 16.95
N SER A 195 10.06 -6.45 17.29
CA SER A 195 10.07 -5.04 16.85
C SER A 195 10.27 -4.92 15.34
N VAL A 196 9.40 -4.19 14.64
CA VAL A 196 9.61 -3.87 13.21
C VAL A 196 10.52 -2.64 13.02
N LEU A 197 10.46 -1.67 13.94
CA LEU A 197 11.25 -0.42 13.89
C LEU A 197 12.53 -0.50 14.75
N GLY A 198 12.80 -1.64 15.37
CA GLY A 198 13.92 -1.80 16.29
C GLY A 198 13.72 -1.07 17.61
N ARG A 199 14.81 -0.85 18.35
CA ARG A 199 14.74 -0.15 19.64
C ARG A 199 14.38 1.32 19.42
N PRO A 200 13.34 1.86 20.08
CA PRO A 200 13.05 3.28 20.01
C PRO A 200 14.25 4.10 20.50
N ASP A 201 14.57 5.13 19.71
CA ASP A 201 15.72 6.02 19.87
C ASP A 201 15.21 7.44 19.59
N GLU A 202 15.51 8.40 20.46
CA GLU A 202 15.05 9.79 20.30
C GLU A 202 15.74 10.50 19.12
N ALA A 203 16.87 9.97 18.62
CA ALA A 203 17.46 10.42 17.37
C ALA A 203 16.76 9.83 16.12
N SER A 204 15.71 9.03 16.30
CA SER A 204 14.90 8.51 15.20
C SER A 204 14.20 9.66 14.47
N PRO A 205 14.19 9.66 13.12
CA PRO A 205 13.36 10.58 12.34
C PRO A 205 11.88 10.54 12.74
N LEU A 206 11.39 9.43 13.28
CA LEU A 206 10.00 9.29 13.73
C LEU A 206 9.63 10.17 14.92
N ALA A 207 10.60 10.78 15.61
CA ALA A 207 10.31 11.84 16.59
C ALA A 207 9.54 13.01 15.96
N ALA A 208 9.70 13.24 14.65
CA ALA A 208 8.94 14.25 13.92
C ALA A 208 7.42 14.00 13.93
N LEU A 209 6.94 12.76 14.13
CA LEU A 209 5.51 12.49 14.23
C LEU A 209 4.84 13.32 15.34
N LEU A 210 5.55 13.57 16.45
CA LEU A 210 5.03 14.34 17.58
C LEU A 210 4.99 15.84 17.28
N THR A 211 6.00 16.37 16.58
CA THR A 211 6.06 17.80 16.25
C THR A 211 5.12 18.16 15.10
N GLU A 212 4.97 17.26 14.12
CA GLU A 212 4.15 17.45 12.93
C GLU A 212 2.66 17.15 13.16
N ASN A 213 2.31 16.48 14.27
CA ASN A 213 0.93 16.14 14.62
C ASN A 213 0.62 16.55 16.07
N PRO A 214 0.24 17.81 16.34
CA PRO A 214 -0.01 18.30 17.70
C PRO A 214 -1.24 17.64 18.37
N VAL A 215 -2.12 17.03 17.58
CA VAL A 215 -3.32 16.30 18.03
C VAL A 215 -3.15 14.77 17.92
N LEU A 216 -1.92 14.28 18.03
CA LEU A 216 -1.59 12.85 18.03
C LEU A 216 -2.21 12.14 19.25
N VAL A 217 -2.76 10.95 19.01
CA VAL A 217 -3.33 10.07 20.02
C VAL A 217 -2.66 8.70 19.91
N PRO A 218 -2.06 8.17 21.00
CA PRO A 218 -2.05 8.71 22.36
C PRO A 218 -1.19 9.97 22.50
N THR A 219 -1.57 10.86 23.43
CA THR A 219 -0.76 12.02 23.78
C THR A 219 0.48 11.55 24.55
N VAL A 220 1.66 11.85 24.00
CA VAL A 220 2.96 11.40 24.51
C VAL A 220 3.98 12.52 24.34
N SER A 221 5.06 12.47 25.12
CA SER A 221 6.09 13.51 25.13
C SER A 221 7.33 13.15 24.31
N SER A 222 7.50 11.86 23.96
CA SER A 222 8.64 11.38 23.18
C SER A 222 8.29 10.22 22.25
N TYR A 223 9.14 9.95 21.26
CA TYR A 223 8.94 8.81 20.35
C TYR A 223 9.04 7.47 21.10
N GLY A 224 9.90 7.37 22.12
CA GLY A 224 10.01 6.20 22.96
C GLY A 224 8.72 5.82 23.70
N GLU A 225 7.87 6.80 24.03
CA GLU A 225 6.55 6.59 24.65
C GLU A 225 5.44 6.23 23.64
N LEU A 226 5.61 6.64 22.38
CA LEU A 226 4.69 6.32 21.29
C LEU A 226 4.87 4.88 20.80
N ALA A 227 6.12 4.47 20.63
CA ALA A 227 6.46 3.16 20.10
C ALA A 227 6.44 2.08 21.19
N ARG A 228 6.24 0.81 20.80
CA ARG A 228 6.37 -0.35 21.72
C ARG A 228 5.45 -0.28 22.93
N ARG A 229 4.29 0.37 22.80
CA ARG A 229 3.25 0.41 23.84
C ARG A 229 2.65 -0.96 24.11
N THR A 230 2.03 -1.12 25.27
CA THR A 230 1.36 -2.35 25.73
C THR A 230 -0.14 -2.18 25.95
N ASP A 231 -0.67 -0.98 25.68
CA ASP A 231 -2.03 -0.55 26.01
C ASP A 231 -2.84 -0.08 24.78
N VAL A 232 -2.31 -0.30 23.58
CA VAL A 232 -2.99 -0.02 22.30
C VAL A 232 -3.64 -1.30 21.79
N ASP A 233 -4.69 -1.74 22.47
CA ASP A 233 -5.47 -2.93 22.12
C ASP A 233 -6.68 -2.63 21.21
N ARG A 234 -7.48 -3.66 20.93
CA ARG A 234 -8.69 -3.61 20.09
C ARG A 234 -9.73 -2.61 20.60
N ASP A 235 -9.91 -2.52 21.91
CA ASP A 235 -10.96 -1.69 22.50
C ASP A 235 -10.50 -0.25 22.48
N TRP A 236 -9.24 0.02 22.84
CA TRP A 236 -8.63 1.33 22.68
C TRP A 236 -8.73 1.81 21.24
N LEU A 237 -8.37 0.96 20.27
CA LEU A 237 -8.36 1.32 18.86
C LEU A 237 -9.78 1.66 18.38
N ARG A 238 -10.77 0.80 18.70
CA ARG A 238 -12.18 1.00 18.35
C ARG A 238 -12.73 2.33 18.87
N HIS A 239 -12.47 2.65 20.14
CA HIS A 239 -12.97 3.88 20.74
C HIS A 239 -12.29 5.13 20.18
N THR A 240 -10.97 5.07 19.99
CA THR A 240 -10.19 6.25 19.59
C THR A 240 -10.40 6.60 18.12
N MET A 241 -10.53 5.59 17.24
CA MET A 241 -10.79 5.81 15.82
C MET A 241 -12.16 6.41 15.53
N ALA A 242 -13.15 6.22 16.41
CA ALA A 242 -14.54 6.64 16.18
C ALA A 242 -14.69 8.14 15.91
N VAL A 243 -13.74 8.96 16.37
CA VAL A 243 -13.74 10.43 16.21
C VAL A 243 -12.46 10.95 15.54
N ALA A 244 -11.62 10.05 15.03
CA ALA A 244 -10.33 10.43 14.45
C ALA A 244 -10.49 10.99 13.03
N ALA A 245 -9.61 11.92 12.66
CA ALA A 245 -9.48 12.37 11.28
C ALA A 245 -8.58 11.44 10.47
N ARG A 246 -7.57 10.84 11.13
CA ARG A 246 -6.55 10.01 10.49
C ARG A 246 -6.15 8.82 11.36
N LEU A 247 -5.80 7.71 10.73
CA LEU A 247 -5.14 6.55 11.35
C LEU A 247 -3.77 6.34 10.71
N LEU A 248 -2.72 6.22 11.52
CA LEU A 248 -1.40 5.74 11.13
C LEU A 248 -1.07 4.47 11.91
N TYR A 249 -1.18 3.32 11.25
CA TYR A 249 -0.75 2.03 11.78
C TYR A 249 0.61 1.66 11.18
N VAL A 250 1.57 1.33 12.03
CA VAL A 250 2.88 0.77 11.65
C VAL A 250 3.14 -0.45 12.50
N GLY A 251 3.19 -1.64 11.91
CA GLY A 251 3.36 -2.86 12.70
C GLY A 251 3.19 -4.15 11.90
N HIS A 252 3.04 -5.25 12.63
CA HIS A 252 2.84 -6.56 12.02
C HIS A 252 1.44 -6.72 11.45
N VAL A 253 1.36 -7.38 10.32
CA VAL A 253 0.12 -7.80 9.68
C VAL A 253 0.27 -9.27 9.33
N SER A 254 -0.72 -10.06 9.69
CA SER A 254 -0.89 -11.38 9.08
C SER A 254 -1.74 -11.22 7.84
N ALA A 255 -1.20 -11.58 6.68
CA ALA A 255 -1.99 -11.76 5.47
C ALA A 255 -2.84 -13.01 5.60
N ALA A 256 -3.99 -13.03 4.93
CA ALA A 256 -4.75 -14.26 4.76
C ALA A 256 -3.91 -15.28 3.98
N SER A 257 -4.01 -16.56 4.35
CA SER A 257 -3.30 -17.61 3.64
C SER A 257 -3.87 -17.77 2.24
N ALA A 258 -3.06 -18.15 1.24
CA ALA A 258 -3.51 -18.29 -0.16
C ALA A 258 -4.71 -19.24 -0.34
N SER A 259 -4.88 -20.22 0.55
CA SER A 259 -6.02 -21.15 0.57
C SER A 259 -7.12 -20.79 1.58
N GLY A 260 -6.96 -19.69 2.29
CA GLY A 260 -7.89 -19.19 3.31
C GLY A 260 -8.76 -18.05 2.81
N GLU A 261 -9.59 -17.52 3.70
CA GLU A 261 -10.49 -16.41 3.39
C GLU A 261 -9.78 -15.08 3.65
N SER A 262 -10.06 -14.03 2.85
CA SER A 262 -9.41 -12.73 3.05
C SER A 262 -9.68 -12.14 4.44
N VAL A 263 -10.81 -12.54 5.05
CA VAL A 263 -11.24 -12.10 6.37
C VAL A 263 -10.35 -12.58 7.52
N ASP A 264 -9.46 -13.54 7.26
CA ASP A 264 -8.45 -14.04 8.21
C ASP A 264 -7.26 -13.09 8.35
N ALA A 265 -7.10 -12.12 7.42
CA ALA A 265 -6.06 -11.10 7.54
C ALA A 265 -6.25 -10.31 8.84
N ALA A 266 -5.15 -9.93 9.51
CA ALA A 266 -5.23 -9.36 10.85
C ALA A 266 -4.15 -8.33 11.16
N LEU A 267 -4.55 -7.31 11.93
CA LEU A 267 -3.65 -6.36 12.58
C LEU A 267 -3.18 -6.96 13.91
N HIS A 268 -1.90 -6.78 14.23
CA HIS A 268 -1.34 -7.20 15.50
C HIS A 268 -1.22 -6.02 16.45
N LEU A 269 -2.04 -6.05 17.49
CA LEU A 269 -2.10 -5.05 18.57
C LEU A 269 -1.64 -5.67 19.90
N CYS A 270 -1.77 -4.91 20.99
CA CYS A 270 -1.52 -5.39 22.36
C CYS A 270 -2.61 -6.34 22.89
N CYS A 271 -3.39 -6.97 22.01
CA CYS A 271 -4.51 -7.82 22.35
C CYS A 271 -4.07 -9.18 22.88
N ALA A 272 -4.62 -9.57 24.03
CA ALA A 272 -4.56 -10.92 24.56
C ALA A 272 -5.98 -11.48 24.78
N ASP A 273 -6.14 -12.80 24.70
CA ASP A 273 -7.36 -13.49 25.12
C ASP A 273 -7.43 -13.67 26.64
N GLU A 274 -8.50 -14.30 27.14
CA GLU A 274 -8.70 -14.55 28.58
C GLU A 274 -7.60 -15.40 29.21
N ARG A 275 -6.82 -16.14 28.41
CA ARG A 275 -5.70 -16.97 28.84
C ARG A 275 -4.36 -16.25 28.73
N GLY A 276 -4.36 -14.99 28.29
CA GLY A 276 -3.16 -14.19 28.06
C GLY A 276 -2.43 -14.49 26.75
N ALA A 277 -3.00 -15.32 25.87
CA ALA A 277 -2.43 -15.61 24.56
C ALA A 277 -2.74 -14.47 23.58
N HIS A 278 -1.80 -14.14 22.69
CA HIS A 278 -2.02 -13.09 21.72
C HIS A 278 -3.23 -13.39 20.82
N ARG A 279 -4.15 -12.42 20.73
CA ARG A 279 -5.32 -12.49 19.86
C ARG A 279 -5.26 -11.37 18.80
N PRO A 280 -4.86 -11.67 17.55
CA PRO A 280 -4.90 -10.69 16.47
C PRO A 280 -6.28 -10.06 16.29
N LEU A 281 -6.31 -8.86 15.72
CA LEU A 281 -7.54 -8.18 15.32
C LEU A 281 -7.80 -8.48 13.85
N SER A 282 -8.66 -9.46 13.57
CA SER A 282 -8.92 -9.90 12.20
C SER A 282 -9.84 -8.95 11.45
N VAL A 283 -9.88 -9.07 10.12
CA VAL A 283 -10.86 -8.35 9.30
C VAL A 283 -12.30 -8.71 9.71
N TYR A 284 -12.57 -9.97 10.04
CA TYR A 284 -13.86 -10.36 10.61
C TYR A 284 -14.22 -9.52 11.86
N ASP A 285 -13.28 -9.34 12.80
CA ASP A 285 -13.49 -8.49 13.97
C ASP A 285 -13.72 -7.02 13.57
N LEU A 286 -13.01 -6.50 12.55
CA LEU A 286 -13.18 -5.12 12.07
C LEU A 286 -14.59 -4.89 11.48
N LEU A 287 -15.06 -5.81 10.66
CA LEU A 287 -16.36 -5.72 9.98
C LEU A 287 -17.55 -5.91 10.94
N THR A 288 -17.41 -6.77 11.95
CA THR A 288 -18.51 -7.11 12.87
C THR A 288 -18.44 -6.39 14.22
N GLY A 289 -17.26 -5.86 14.60
CA GLY A 289 -16.98 -5.28 15.92
C GLY A 289 -17.39 -3.82 16.09
N GLY A 290 -18.03 -3.21 15.09
CA GLY A 290 -18.49 -1.82 15.13
C GLY A 290 -17.36 -0.79 15.01
N TYR A 291 -16.28 -1.13 14.30
CA TYR A 291 -15.20 -0.20 14.02
C TYR A 291 -15.66 0.89 13.06
N ARG A 292 -15.08 2.08 13.22
CA ARG A 292 -15.29 3.22 12.32
C ARG A 292 -13.92 3.73 11.90
N PHE A 293 -13.53 3.46 10.67
CA PHE A 293 -12.24 3.91 10.18
C PHE A 293 -12.29 5.40 9.80
N PRO A 294 -11.24 6.17 10.16
CA PRO A 294 -11.17 7.57 9.78
C PRO A 294 -11.00 7.71 8.26
N PRO A 295 -11.43 8.85 7.67
CA PRO A 295 -11.39 9.08 6.22
C PRO A 295 -10.04 8.80 5.57
N ARG A 296 -8.95 9.09 6.28
CA ARG A 296 -7.58 8.85 5.83
C ARG A 296 -6.95 7.81 6.73
N THR A 297 -6.65 6.65 6.16
CA THR A 297 -6.12 5.51 6.89
C THR A 297 -4.84 5.04 6.25
N ALA A 298 -3.77 4.91 7.04
CA ALA A 298 -2.51 4.31 6.63
C ALA A 298 -2.28 3.01 7.40
N LEU A 299 -2.12 1.89 6.69
CA LEU A 299 -1.82 0.57 7.22
C LEU A 299 -0.44 0.14 6.72
N ILE A 300 0.62 0.49 7.45
CA ILE A 300 2.00 0.17 7.08
C ILE A 300 2.39 -1.13 7.79
N GLY A 301 2.17 -2.24 7.10
CA GLY A 301 2.56 -3.57 7.57
C GLY A 301 2.48 -4.57 6.42
N CYS A 302 3.36 -5.57 6.43
CA CYS A 302 3.56 -6.50 5.31
C CYS A 302 2.24 -7.02 4.73
N ASN A 303 2.06 -6.89 3.41
CA ASN A 303 0.86 -7.36 2.67
C ASN A 303 -0.49 -6.78 3.16
N SER A 304 -0.49 -5.67 3.89
CA SER A 304 -1.72 -4.96 4.31
C SER A 304 -2.66 -4.53 3.18
N GLY A 305 -2.13 -4.34 1.96
CA GLY A 305 -2.88 -3.97 0.75
C GLY A 305 -3.17 -5.15 -0.18
N GLY A 306 -2.99 -6.39 0.27
CA GLY A 306 -3.18 -7.62 -0.52
C GLY A 306 -4.65 -8.03 -0.70
N ASP A 307 -5.60 -7.12 -0.47
CA ASP A 307 -7.04 -7.42 -0.34
C ASP A 307 -7.64 -8.22 -1.49
N LEU A 308 -7.28 -7.84 -2.72
CA LEU A 308 -7.86 -8.40 -3.94
C LEU A 308 -7.17 -9.71 -4.38
N ALA A 309 -6.23 -10.23 -3.59
CA ALA A 309 -5.54 -11.49 -3.86
C ALA A 309 -6.40 -12.72 -3.47
N HIS A 310 -7.62 -12.49 -2.98
CA HIS A 310 -8.58 -13.54 -2.64
C HIS A 310 -9.91 -13.28 -3.37
N PRO A 311 -10.70 -14.32 -3.69
CA PRO A 311 -11.94 -14.18 -4.46
C PRO A 311 -13.02 -13.31 -3.82
N ASP A 312 -13.09 -13.29 -2.49
CA ASP A 312 -14.03 -12.47 -1.72
C ASP A 312 -13.60 -10.99 -1.67
N GLY A 313 -12.31 -10.71 -1.80
CA GLY A 313 -11.75 -9.37 -1.94
C GLY A 313 -11.94 -8.48 -0.72
N MET A 314 -12.11 -9.05 0.48
CA MET A 314 -12.46 -8.33 1.71
C MET A 314 -11.30 -8.35 2.72
N GLY A 315 -10.10 -7.95 2.30
CA GLY A 315 -8.94 -7.78 3.19
C GLY A 315 -9.02 -6.53 4.09
N LEU A 316 -7.88 -6.15 4.69
CA LEU A 316 -7.77 -5.03 5.63
C LEU A 316 -8.14 -3.66 5.04
N SER A 317 -7.67 -3.34 3.83
CA SER A 317 -7.98 -2.06 3.19
C SER A 317 -9.45 -1.98 2.80
N MET A 318 -10.02 -3.08 2.31
CA MET A 318 -11.44 -3.14 1.93
C MET A 318 -12.35 -3.08 3.16
N ALA A 319 -11.96 -3.72 4.26
CA ALA A 319 -12.65 -3.57 5.54
C ALA A 319 -12.60 -2.13 6.05
N ALA A 320 -11.45 -1.46 5.97
CA ALA A 320 -11.32 -0.05 6.35
C ALA A 320 -12.23 0.85 5.49
N LEU A 321 -12.28 0.65 4.18
CA LEU A 321 -13.16 1.40 3.27
C LEU A 321 -14.65 1.12 3.56
N ALA A 322 -15.03 -0.14 3.75
CA ALA A 322 -16.39 -0.55 4.08
C ALA A 322 -16.87 0.04 5.42
N THR A 323 -15.94 0.31 6.35
CA THR A 323 -16.24 0.80 7.71
C THR A 323 -15.93 2.29 7.92
N GLY A 324 -15.63 3.05 6.86
CA GLY A 324 -15.65 4.52 6.91
C GLY A 324 -14.50 5.23 6.19
N ALA A 325 -13.37 4.55 5.95
CA ALA A 325 -12.26 5.17 5.23
C ALA A 325 -12.68 5.60 3.82
N ARG A 326 -12.04 6.66 3.33
CA ARG A 326 -12.19 7.18 1.95
C ARG A 326 -10.92 6.98 1.15
N LEU A 327 -9.80 6.86 1.85
CA LEU A 327 -8.47 6.60 1.31
C LEU A 327 -7.76 5.66 2.28
N VAL A 328 -7.28 4.54 1.75
CA VAL A 328 -6.39 3.65 2.47
C VAL A 328 -5.05 3.60 1.76
N THR A 329 -3.96 3.94 2.46
CA THR A 329 -2.59 3.68 1.98
C THR A 329 -2.05 2.46 2.70
N ALA A 330 -1.61 1.46 1.95
CA ALA A 330 -1.17 0.16 2.47
C ALA A 330 0.04 -0.35 1.68
N THR A 331 0.55 -1.53 2.03
CA THR A 331 1.70 -2.14 1.34
C THR A 331 1.30 -3.40 0.57
N ARG A 332 1.71 -3.50 -0.70
CA ARG A 332 1.41 -4.62 -1.62
C ARG A 332 2.15 -5.92 -1.28
N TRP A 333 3.27 -5.84 -0.58
CA TRP A 333 4.14 -6.97 -0.25
C TRP A 333 4.82 -6.76 1.11
N ALA A 334 5.67 -7.70 1.52
CA ALA A 334 6.46 -7.56 2.74
C ALA A 334 7.52 -6.45 2.61
N VAL A 335 7.46 -5.41 3.45
CA VAL A 335 8.41 -4.29 3.41
C VAL A 335 9.66 -4.61 4.24
N PRO A 336 10.87 -4.55 3.67
CA PRO A 336 12.10 -4.79 4.41
C PRO A 336 12.31 -3.77 5.55
N THR A 337 12.78 -4.25 6.70
CA THR A 337 13.28 -3.37 7.78
C THR A 337 14.63 -2.75 7.37
N ASN A 338 15.04 -1.66 8.02
CA ASN A 338 16.37 -1.08 7.79
C ASN A 338 17.49 -2.09 8.03
N ARG A 339 17.31 -3.01 9.00
CA ARG A 339 18.26 -4.09 9.25
C ARG A 339 18.36 -5.05 8.06
N ALA A 340 17.24 -5.36 7.42
CA ALA A 340 17.22 -6.19 6.22
C ALA A 340 17.87 -5.47 5.04
N LEU A 341 17.52 -4.20 4.81
CA LEU A 341 18.12 -3.38 3.74
C LEU A 341 19.65 -3.26 3.89
N ALA A 342 20.15 -3.09 5.11
CA ALA A 342 21.59 -2.99 5.39
C ALA A 342 22.40 -4.24 4.96
N ARG A 343 21.74 -5.38 4.70
CA ARG A 343 22.38 -6.57 4.14
C ARG A 343 22.78 -6.40 2.67
N ALA A 344 22.09 -5.52 1.95
CA ALA A 344 22.30 -5.27 0.52
C ALA A 344 23.24 -4.10 0.23
N GLY A 345 23.50 -3.25 1.21
CA GLY A 345 24.41 -2.11 1.06
C GLY A 345 24.37 -1.16 2.25
N ASN A 346 25.30 -0.21 2.25
CA ASN A 346 25.35 0.83 3.28
C ASN A 346 24.19 1.81 3.09
N LEU A 347 23.42 2.04 4.16
CA LEU A 347 22.33 3.04 4.17
C LEU A 347 22.82 4.45 4.54
N GLY A 348 24.08 4.59 4.98
CA GLY A 348 24.56 5.82 5.60
C GLY A 348 23.73 6.14 6.84
N ASP A 349 23.37 7.42 7.01
CA ASP A 349 22.51 7.89 8.11
C ASP A 349 21.01 7.76 7.80
N ARG A 350 20.66 7.22 6.63
CA ARG A 350 19.27 7.11 6.17
C ARG A 350 18.55 5.98 6.89
N ARG A 351 17.24 6.17 7.09
CA ARG A 351 16.36 5.18 7.72
C ARG A 351 15.14 4.97 6.83
N PRO A 352 15.25 4.17 5.75
CA PRO A 352 14.24 4.11 4.69
C PRO A 352 12.84 3.72 5.17
N LEU A 353 12.69 2.83 6.15
CA LEU A 353 11.38 2.45 6.68
C LEU A 353 10.71 3.62 7.41
N GLU A 354 11.46 4.35 8.23
CA GLU A 354 11.01 5.53 8.95
C GLU A 354 10.69 6.68 7.98
N GLU A 355 11.52 6.87 6.96
CA GLU A 355 11.26 7.85 5.89
C GLU A 355 9.99 7.53 5.09
N LEU A 356 9.70 6.25 4.86
CA LEU A 356 8.47 5.78 4.24
C LEU A 356 7.26 6.11 5.14
N VAL A 357 7.35 5.81 6.44
CA VAL A 357 6.29 6.15 7.41
C VAL A 357 6.02 7.65 7.45
N LEU A 358 7.07 8.48 7.50
CA LEU A 358 6.95 9.94 7.51
C LEU A 358 6.39 10.48 6.19
N ALA A 359 6.74 9.89 5.05
CA ALA A 359 6.20 10.29 3.77
C ALA A 359 4.69 10.03 3.68
N VAL A 360 4.23 8.88 4.19
CA VAL A 360 2.81 8.55 4.27
C VAL A 360 2.08 9.50 5.23
N ASP A 361 2.62 9.75 6.42
CA ASP A 361 2.02 10.71 7.37
C ASP A 361 1.92 12.12 6.77
N ALA A 362 3.00 12.61 6.15
CA ALA A 362 3.02 13.91 5.50
C ALA A 362 2.01 14.02 4.36
N ALA A 363 1.92 13.00 3.50
CA ALA A 363 0.91 12.93 2.45
C ALA A 363 -0.50 12.97 3.03
N HIS A 364 -0.79 12.15 4.04
CA HIS A 364 -2.10 12.08 4.69
C HIS A 364 -2.47 13.36 5.46
N ARG A 365 -1.51 14.25 5.76
CA ARG A 365 -1.77 15.57 6.34
C ARG A 365 -2.21 16.60 5.31
N GLY A 366 -1.65 16.56 4.10
CA GLY A 366 -1.88 17.54 3.04
C GLY A 366 -3.28 17.51 2.41
N ASP A 367 -3.59 18.49 1.58
CA ASP A 367 -4.89 18.55 0.89
C ASP A 367 -5.04 17.47 -0.20
N ASP A 368 -3.94 17.16 -0.87
CA ASP A 368 -3.83 16.14 -1.91
C ASP A 368 -2.86 15.02 -1.48
N PRO A 369 -3.35 14.02 -0.70
CA PRO A 369 -2.52 12.92 -0.23
C PRO A 369 -2.00 12.03 -1.38
N LEU A 370 -2.76 11.92 -2.47
CA LEU A 370 -2.38 11.07 -3.59
C LEU A 370 -1.24 11.71 -4.39
N GLY A 371 -1.39 12.98 -4.76
CA GLY A 371 -0.35 13.72 -5.48
C GLY A 371 0.93 13.88 -4.64
N ALA A 372 0.81 14.16 -3.33
CA ALA A 372 1.95 14.24 -2.43
C ALA A 372 2.73 12.92 -2.34
N LEU A 373 2.03 11.79 -2.20
CA LEU A 373 2.68 10.48 -2.17
C LEU A 373 3.29 10.10 -3.52
N ALA A 374 2.59 10.37 -4.62
CA ALA A 374 3.09 10.13 -5.97
C ALA A 374 4.32 10.98 -6.30
N LEU A 375 4.39 12.22 -5.82
CA LEU A 375 5.60 13.05 -5.90
C LEU A 375 6.78 12.39 -5.17
N TRP A 376 6.56 11.95 -3.92
CA TRP A 376 7.59 11.26 -3.15
C TRP A 376 8.07 9.98 -3.84
N GLN A 377 7.16 9.13 -4.34
CA GLN A 377 7.52 7.92 -5.08
C GLN A 377 8.35 8.22 -6.34
N ARG A 378 8.02 9.28 -7.08
CA ARG A 378 8.80 9.75 -8.24
C ARG A 378 10.19 10.22 -7.84
N ASP A 379 10.31 10.98 -6.77
CA ASP A 379 11.62 11.43 -6.27
C ASP A 379 12.50 10.26 -5.82
N ARG A 380 11.91 9.21 -5.24
CA ARG A 380 12.64 7.98 -4.89
C ARG A 380 13.06 7.19 -6.11
N ARG A 381 12.16 7.06 -7.09
CA ARG A 381 12.47 6.42 -8.37
C ARG A 381 13.59 7.14 -9.12
N ALA A 382 13.57 8.47 -9.18
CA ALA A 382 14.60 9.26 -9.82
C ALA A 382 15.97 9.04 -9.15
N ARG A 383 16.03 9.03 -7.81
CA ARG A 383 17.24 8.71 -7.05
C ARG A 383 17.73 7.28 -7.26
N TRP A 384 16.81 6.31 -7.31
CA TRP A 384 17.14 4.92 -7.60
C TRP A 384 17.84 4.76 -8.95
N TYR A 385 17.29 5.37 -10.01
CA TYR A 385 17.88 5.28 -11.34
C TYR A 385 19.15 6.13 -11.52
N ALA A 386 19.31 7.20 -10.73
CA ALA A 386 20.52 8.02 -10.75
C ALA A 386 21.70 7.35 -10.04
N ASP A 387 21.48 6.86 -8.82
CA ASP A 387 22.57 6.50 -7.90
C ASP A 387 22.57 5.01 -7.50
N GLY A 388 21.47 4.27 -7.71
CA GLY A 388 21.34 2.87 -7.34
C GLY A 388 21.49 2.57 -5.84
N GLN A 389 21.27 3.57 -4.98
CA GLN A 389 21.42 3.40 -3.54
C GLN A 389 20.31 2.54 -2.96
N VAL A 390 20.67 1.56 -2.12
CA VAL A 390 19.72 0.66 -1.44
C VAL A 390 18.68 1.43 -0.61
N ALA A 391 19.03 2.60 -0.09
CA ALA A 391 18.12 3.47 0.65
C ALA A 391 16.94 4.00 -0.19
N ASP A 392 17.08 4.04 -1.52
CA ASP A 392 16.03 4.44 -2.47
C ASP A 392 15.47 3.23 -3.25
N SER A 393 15.66 2.01 -2.73
CA SER A 393 15.18 0.77 -3.36
C SER A 393 13.67 0.77 -3.64
N PRO A 394 13.22 0.27 -4.82
CA PRO A 394 11.80 0.10 -5.14
C PRO A 394 11.04 -0.79 -4.16
N LEU A 395 11.73 -1.68 -3.44
CA LEU A 395 11.14 -2.53 -2.41
C LEU A 395 10.52 -1.73 -1.26
N MET A 396 10.87 -0.44 -1.14
CA MET A 396 10.28 0.49 -0.18
C MET A 396 9.16 1.30 -0.82
N TRP A 397 9.47 2.17 -1.77
CA TRP A 397 8.50 3.16 -2.27
C TRP A 397 7.46 2.57 -3.21
N ALA A 398 7.79 1.55 -4.00
CA ALA A 398 6.84 0.87 -4.90
C ALA A 398 5.95 -0.14 -4.14
N ALA A 399 6.28 -0.44 -2.88
CA ALA A 399 5.44 -1.27 -2.03
C ALA A 399 4.14 -0.55 -1.67
N LEU A 400 4.15 0.79 -1.62
CA LEU A 400 2.99 1.58 -1.23
C LEU A 400 1.93 1.61 -2.32
N THR A 401 0.69 1.28 -1.93
CA THR A 401 -0.50 1.47 -2.76
C THR A 401 -1.49 2.34 -2.03
N SER A 402 -2.24 3.14 -2.77
CA SER A 402 -3.39 3.88 -2.26
C SER A 402 -4.66 3.36 -2.91
N THR A 403 -5.70 3.12 -2.11
CA THR A 403 -6.98 2.58 -2.55
C THR A 403 -8.11 3.53 -2.19
N VAL A 404 -9.00 3.79 -3.15
CA VAL A 404 -10.18 4.67 -3.03
C VAL A 404 -11.48 4.00 -3.46
#